data_AF-A0AB33KP60-F1
#
_entry.id   AF-A0AB33KP60-F1
#
_cell.length_a   1.000
_cell.length_b   1.000
_cell.length_c   1.000
_cell.angle_alpha   90.00
_cell.angle_beta   90.00
_cell.angle_gamma   90.00
#
_symmetry.space_group_name_H-M   'P 1'
#
loop_
_entity.id
_entity.type
_entity.pdbx_description
1 polymer ?
#
loop_
_entity_poly.entity_id
_entity_poly.type
_entity_poly.pdbx_seq_one_letter_code
_entity_poly.pdbx_strand_id
1 'polypeptide(L)'
;MAPTTVSRTLYRLHGVAPTREAMYDVLDHDYLSALGAELHTPDSLGVPAVYLTCGMEQDEAGWCEQMARTTGIPVTEAVRRTAALLLLAVDGQVYAIGCDQGYRLIPERLKDKRFGLSFAIREIDPTLVRGAVSGILGQARTDISLVPNGAPVPALGLGDHTRIVRSLGGYLDDAPLTRTLKGRAGGFSVLGGCGLRLPLGVEPADLVSDIREIARACTERLPHQDLEFVEHIVPVKDETVLTQLERALDDQLGLPADGRIAETVPFDHLRNDAEAATYRTRINSDGSFESDAFDLGYVLGRVRYLPSGSRLEALKSGTVKLLRERRRRSAPDDVIATVGTLRWIEATVSLGSHVFCLLDGEWYEFGASYLASLHSEVQRLFAPVPSVVLPAWPRGMSETPYNKKTVRTVGWEDWVVLDCKTIPNPAKPSDQIEICDFLTQDDTLVLVKQARGSGALSHLYNQARVAVEVLYDSAVARANFAQRVRVASDGRRTLPDDFLPKRLVLAIHLKTGAELTPDSLFGFSQITLAQTAKALAARGVSLEVVGISAAESAADGGLADAA
;
A
#
# COMPACT_ATOMS: atom_id res chain seq x y z
N MET A 1 40.49 10.36 -17.72
CA MET A 1 39.91 9.12 -18.31
C MET A 1 38.40 9.26 -18.28
N ALA A 2 37.72 8.97 -19.39
CA ALA A 2 36.26 8.87 -19.39
C ALA A 2 35.83 7.70 -18.47
N PRO A 3 34.68 7.81 -17.77
CA PRO A 3 34.20 6.74 -16.93
C PRO A 3 33.81 5.53 -17.79
N THR A 4 34.27 4.33 -17.42
CA THR A 4 33.95 3.07 -18.12
C THR A 4 32.51 2.61 -17.87
N THR A 5 31.89 3.10 -16.79
CA THR A 5 30.50 2.81 -16.42
C THR A 5 29.76 4.05 -15.97
N VAL A 6 28.44 4.11 -16.22
CA VAL A 6 27.56 5.18 -15.76
C VAL A 6 26.32 4.58 -15.08
N SER A 7 25.87 5.17 -13.98
CA SER A 7 24.63 4.77 -13.31
C SER A 7 23.42 5.06 -14.19
N ARG A 8 22.68 4.01 -14.54
CA ARG A 8 21.50 4.06 -15.42
C ARG A 8 20.41 3.17 -14.86
N THR A 9 19.16 3.42 -15.26
CA THR A 9 18.05 2.50 -14.99
C THR A 9 17.77 1.69 -16.25
N LEU A 10 17.89 0.37 -16.16
CA LEU A 10 17.53 -0.60 -17.18
C LEU A 10 16.13 -1.12 -16.93
N TYR A 11 15.28 -1.14 -17.96
CA TYR A 11 13.96 -1.76 -17.92
C TYR A 11 13.95 -2.95 -18.88
N ARG A 12 13.19 -4.00 -18.52
CA ARG A 12 12.85 -5.11 -19.43
C ARG A 12 11.41 -4.90 -19.92
N LEU A 13 11.17 -5.10 -21.21
CA LEU A 13 9.84 -4.94 -21.82
C LEU A 13 9.24 -6.30 -22.19
N HIS A 14 7.94 -6.44 -21.95
CA HIS A 14 7.13 -7.61 -22.33
C HIS A 14 6.27 -7.32 -23.55
N GLY A 15 5.96 -8.36 -24.33
CA GLY A 15 5.04 -8.25 -25.48
C GLY A 15 5.59 -7.45 -26.66
N VAL A 16 6.90 -7.18 -26.69
CA VAL A 16 7.58 -6.49 -27.80
C VAL A 16 8.46 -7.49 -28.52
N ALA A 17 8.28 -7.65 -29.82
CA ALA A 17 9.15 -8.52 -30.61
C ALA A 17 10.58 -7.91 -30.70
N PRO A 18 11.65 -8.74 -30.73
CA PRO A 18 13.03 -8.27 -30.71
C PRO A 18 13.52 -7.72 -32.07
N THR A 19 12.72 -6.87 -32.71
CA THR A 19 13.02 -6.23 -34.00
C THR A 19 12.94 -4.70 -33.89
N ARG A 20 13.59 -3.99 -34.81
CA ARG A 20 13.61 -2.51 -34.80
C ARG A 20 12.21 -1.94 -35.02
N GLU A 21 11.45 -2.57 -35.91
CA GLU A 21 10.09 -2.21 -36.26
C GLU A 21 9.17 -2.35 -35.05
N ALA A 22 9.17 -3.51 -34.39
CA ALA A 22 8.32 -3.74 -33.23
C ALA A 22 8.67 -2.83 -32.04
N MET A 23 9.96 -2.51 -31.84
CA MET A 23 10.39 -1.54 -30.83
C MET A 23 9.90 -0.12 -31.13
N TYR A 24 9.78 0.25 -32.40
CA TYR A 24 9.27 1.54 -32.82
C TYR A 24 7.73 1.62 -32.70
N ASP A 25 7.03 0.59 -33.18
CA ASP A 25 5.56 0.53 -33.27
C ASP A 25 4.84 0.60 -31.91
N VAL A 26 5.54 0.27 -30.83
CA VAL A 26 4.96 0.30 -29.47
C VAL A 26 4.97 1.69 -28.84
N LEU A 27 5.70 2.65 -29.43
CA LEU A 27 5.81 4.02 -28.95
C LEU A 27 4.61 4.88 -29.41
N ASP A 28 4.32 5.94 -28.66
CA ASP A 28 3.25 6.87 -29.03
C ASP A 28 3.74 7.84 -30.13
N HIS A 29 3.45 7.49 -31.39
CA HIS A 29 3.92 8.24 -32.55
C HIS A 29 3.38 9.68 -32.62
N ASP A 30 2.13 9.89 -32.20
CA ASP A 30 1.52 11.22 -32.19
C ASP A 30 2.21 12.11 -31.15
N TYR A 31 2.47 11.55 -29.97
CA TYR A 31 3.20 12.25 -28.92
C TYR A 31 4.66 12.53 -29.30
N LEU A 32 5.36 11.55 -29.88
CA LEU A 32 6.73 11.75 -30.35
C LEU A 32 6.82 12.80 -31.48
N SER A 33 5.86 12.81 -32.39
CA SER A 33 5.78 13.81 -33.46
C SER A 33 5.52 15.21 -32.89
N ALA A 34 4.63 15.33 -31.89
CA ALA A 34 4.38 16.59 -31.20
C ALA A 34 5.62 17.14 -30.46
N LEU A 35 6.49 16.24 -29.97
CA LEU A 35 7.77 16.59 -29.34
C LEU A 35 8.91 16.83 -30.35
N GLY A 36 8.68 16.65 -31.64
CA GLY A 36 9.72 16.74 -32.66
C GLY A 36 10.86 15.75 -32.43
N ALA A 37 10.54 14.52 -32.02
CA ALA A 37 11.55 13.53 -31.67
C ALA A 37 12.37 13.08 -32.89
N GLU A 38 13.69 13.04 -32.72
CA GLU A 38 14.63 12.50 -33.70
C GLU A 38 14.83 11.00 -33.44
N LEU A 39 14.72 10.19 -34.49
CA LEU A 39 14.85 8.74 -34.45
C LEU A 39 16.16 8.30 -35.12
N HIS A 40 16.87 7.38 -34.47
CA HIS A 40 18.12 6.81 -34.93
C HIS A 40 18.13 5.28 -34.76
N THR A 41 18.83 4.58 -35.65
CA THR A 41 18.99 3.13 -35.64
C THR A 41 20.48 2.77 -35.53
N PRO A 42 21.05 2.77 -34.32
CA PRO A 42 22.50 2.58 -34.16
C PRO A 42 22.91 1.13 -34.46
N ASP A 43 23.82 0.95 -35.41
CA ASP A 43 24.40 -0.37 -35.74
C ASP A 43 25.59 -0.74 -34.83
N SER A 44 26.21 0.23 -34.16
CA SER A 44 27.41 0.04 -33.33
C SER A 44 27.20 -0.87 -32.10
N LEU A 45 25.94 -1.11 -31.71
CA LEU A 45 25.57 -2.02 -30.62
C LEU A 45 25.69 -3.50 -31.00
N GLY A 46 25.76 -3.83 -32.30
CA GLY A 46 25.80 -5.22 -32.77
C GLY A 46 24.52 -6.02 -32.49
N VAL A 47 23.45 -5.33 -32.07
CA VAL A 47 22.12 -5.87 -31.81
C VAL A 47 21.05 -4.94 -32.38
N PRO A 48 19.82 -5.41 -32.67
CA PRO A 48 18.72 -4.54 -33.05
C PRO A 48 18.48 -3.48 -31.97
N ALA A 49 18.48 -2.20 -32.35
CA ALA A 49 18.30 -1.10 -31.43
C ALA A 49 17.60 0.09 -32.11
N VAL A 50 16.86 0.83 -31.30
CA VAL A 50 16.19 2.08 -31.65
C VAL A 50 16.60 3.12 -30.62
N TYR A 51 17.11 4.26 -31.06
CA TYR A 51 17.52 5.36 -30.20
C TYR A 51 16.75 6.62 -30.60
N LEU A 52 16.23 7.35 -29.63
CA LEU A 52 15.49 8.58 -29.89
C LEU A 52 15.85 9.67 -28.92
N THR A 53 15.78 10.92 -29.40
CA THR A 53 16.05 12.13 -28.63
C THR A 53 15.01 13.20 -28.90
N CYS A 54 14.54 13.89 -27.87
CA CYS A 54 13.61 15.02 -28.03
C CYS A 54 13.78 16.06 -26.91
N GLY A 55 13.27 17.26 -27.16
CA GLY A 55 13.18 18.35 -26.19
C GLY A 55 11.73 18.58 -25.76
N MET A 56 11.51 18.80 -24.48
CA MET A 56 10.22 19.26 -23.94
C MET A 56 10.41 20.71 -23.53
N GLU A 57 9.91 21.62 -24.36
CA GLU A 57 10.07 23.06 -24.20
C GLU A 57 8.79 23.70 -23.67
N GLN A 58 8.96 24.65 -22.76
CA GLN A 58 7.91 25.49 -22.23
C GLN A 58 8.43 26.93 -22.23
N ASP A 59 7.68 27.84 -22.84
CA ASP A 59 8.08 29.24 -23.03
C ASP A 59 8.32 29.97 -21.69
N GLU A 60 7.60 29.57 -20.64
CA GLU A 60 7.71 30.17 -19.32
C GLU A 60 7.60 29.10 -18.21
N ALA A 61 8.54 29.12 -17.27
CA ALA A 61 8.57 28.23 -16.12
C ALA A 61 7.41 28.54 -15.16
N GLY A 62 6.78 27.50 -14.61
CA GLY A 62 5.61 27.64 -13.74
C GLY A 62 5.79 28.55 -12.52
N TRP A 63 7.02 28.72 -12.02
CA TRP A 63 7.31 29.57 -10.86
C TRP A 63 7.40 31.08 -11.19
N CYS A 64 7.52 31.46 -12.47
CA CYS A 64 7.78 32.85 -12.90
C CYS A 64 6.69 33.81 -12.41
N GLU A 65 5.41 33.52 -12.68
CA GLU A 65 4.28 34.34 -12.23
C GLU A 65 4.27 34.50 -10.70
N GLN A 66 4.53 33.41 -9.98
CA GLN A 66 4.49 33.40 -8.52
C GLN A 66 5.59 34.25 -7.91
N MET A 67 6.82 34.10 -8.40
CA MET A 67 7.94 34.90 -7.90
C MET A 67 7.79 36.36 -8.30
N ALA A 68 7.25 36.66 -9.48
CA ALA A 68 6.93 38.03 -9.85
C ALA A 68 5.92 38.67 -8.90
N ARG A 69 4.88 37.93 -8.48
CA ARG A 69 3.90 38.40 -7.49
C ARG A 69 4.50 38.54 -6.08
N THR A 70 5.34 37.61 -5.66
CA THR A 70 5.95 37.62 -4.32
C THR A 70 6.99 38.73 -4.18
N THR A 71 7.80 38.95 -5.21
CA THR A 71 8.92 39.90 -5.17
C THR A 71 8.59 41.26 -5.76
N GLY A 72 7.52 41.36 -6.56
CA GLY A 72 7.22 42.54 -7.38
C GLY A 72 8.13 42.69 -8.60
N ILE A 73 9.02 41.73 -8.86
CA ILE A 73 10.00 41.77 -9.95
C ILE A 73 9.48 40.87 -11.08
N PRO A 74 9.17 41.40 -12.28
CA PRO A 74 8.82 40.57 -13.43
C PRO A 74 9.97 39.61 -13.76
N VAL A 75 9.67 38.32 -13.86
CA VAL A 75 10.61 37.27 -14.26
C VAL A 75 9.94 36.43 -15.34
N THR A 76 10.69 36.10 -16.39
CA THR A 76 10.25 35.20 -17.47
C THR A 76 11.45 34.37 -17.86
N GLU A 77 11.38 33.07 -17.58
CA GLU A 77 12.45 32.11 -17.86
C GLU A 77 11.85 30.88 -18.55
N ALA A 78 12.41 30.47 -19.68
CA ALA A 78 11.95 29.29 -20.40
C ALA A 78 12.49 27.99 -19.75
N VAL A 79 11.75 26.89 -19.92
CA VAL A 79 12.17 25.55 -19.48
C VAL A 79 12.42 24.69 -20.70
N ARG A 80 13.62 24.10 -20.78
CA ARG A 80 13.95 23.05 -21.75
C ARG A 80 14.37 21.80 -21.01
N ARG A 81 13.53 20.76 -21.02
CA ARG A 81 13.87 19.43 -20.50
C ARG A 81 14.27 18.53 -21.66
N THR A 82 15.23 17.65 -21.44
CA THR A 82 15.67 16.72 -22.50
C THR A 82 15.13 15.32 -22.24
N ALA A 83 15.00 14.54 -23.30
CA ALA A 83 14.69 13.13 -23.20
C ALA A 83 15.49 12.37 -24.23
N ALA A 84 16.09 11.26 -23.81
CA ALA A 84 16.60 10.26 -24.74
C ALA A 84 16.16 8.86 -24.30
N LEU A 85 15.81 8.01 -25.25
CA LEU A 85 15.43 6.62 -24.99
C LEU A 85 16.20 5.71 -25.92
N LEU A 86 16.86 4.70 -25.35
CA LEU A 86 17.46 3.60 -26.07
C LEU A 86 16.63 2.34 -25.82
N LEU A 87 16.10 1.75 -26.89
CA LEU A 87 15.55 0.40 -26.92
C LEU A 87 16.55 -0.52 -27.62
N LEU A 88 16.77 -1.72 -27.08
CA LEU A 88 17.66 -2.70 -27.67
C LEU A 88 17.22 -4.12 -27.38
N ALA A 89 17.39 -5.00 -28.37
CA ALA A 89 17.07 -6.42 -28.26
C ALA A 89 18.32 -7.23 -27.95
N VAL A 90 18.37 -7.85 -26.77
CA VAL A 90 19.48 -8.72 -26.36
C VAL A 90 18.93 -10.12 -26.13
N ASP A 91 19.47 -11.09 -26.86
CA ASP A 91 19.15 -12.51 -26.77
C ASP A 91 17.63 -12.81 -26.76
N GLY A 92 16.90 -12.13 -27.66
CA GLY A 92 15.46 -12.32 -27.87
C GLY A 92 14.55 -11.53 -26.92
N GLN A 93 15.11 -10.76 -25.99
CA GLN A 93 14.36 -9.90 -25.06
C GLN A 93 14.63 -8.42 -25.36
N VAL A 94 13.62 -7.56 -25.16
CA VAL A 94 13.74 -6.12 -25.37
C VAL A 94 14.00 -5.41 -24.04
N TYR A 95 15.00 -4.52 -24.05
CA TYR A 95 15.37 -3.69 -22.92
C TYR A 95 15.27 -2.21 -23.28
N ALA A 96 15.12 -1.36 -22.26
CA ALA A 96 15.01 0.07 -22.42
C ALA A 96 15.88 0.82 -21.41
N ILE A 97 16.51 1.92 -21.84
CA ILE A 97 17.27 2.85 -21.01
C ILE A 97 16.81 4.26 -21.34
N GLY A 98 16.22 4.95 -20.35
CA GLY A 98 15.84 6.35 -20.46
C GLY A 98 16.89 7.27 -19.83
N CYS A 99 17.28 8.32 -20.55
CA CYS A 99 18.09 9.42 -20.04
C CYS A 99 17.20 10.66 -19.83
N ASP A 100 17.44 11.39 -18.73
CA ASP A 100 16.63 12.54 -18.30
C ASP A 100 15.13 12.19 -18.27
N GLN A 101 14.28 12.79 -19.12
CA GLN A 101 12.84 12.48 -19.16
C GLN A 101 12.48 11.27 -20.05
N GLY A 102 13.47 10.58 -20.64
CA GLY A 102 13.23 9.48 -21.58
C GLY A 102 12.53 8.25 -21.01
N TYR A 103 12.61 8.02 -19.69
CA TYR A 103 11.90 6.93 -19.03
C TYR A 103 10.37 7.08 -19.09
N ARG A 104 9.87 8.31 -19.34
CA ARG A 104 8.45 8.62 -19.53
C ARG A 104 7.93 8.21 -20.91
N LEU A 105 8.83 8.05 -21.88
CA LEU A 105 8.50 7.63 -23.25
C LEU A 105 8.27 6.11 -23.35
N ILE A 106 8.67 5.35 -22.32
CA ILE A 106 8.46 3.91 -22.24
C ILE A 106 7.01 3.66 -21.78
N PRO A 107 6.17 3.00 -22.58
CA PRO A 107 4.80 2.70 -22.18
C PRO A 107 4.75 1.84 -20.91
N GLU A 108 4.06 2.30 -19.87
CA GLU A 108 4.01 1.62 -18.57
C GLU A 108 3.51 0.17 -18.67
N ARG A 109 2.53 -0.09 -19.55
CA ARG A 109 1.95 -1.43 -19.76
C ARG A 109 2.97 -2.47 -20.24
N LEU A 110 4.07 -2.02 -20.85
CA LEU A 110 5.09 -2.91 -21.41
C LEU A 110 6.21 -3.20 -20.41
N LYS A 111 6.35 -2.40 -19.35
CA LYS A 111 7.44 -2.60 -18.39
C LYS A 111 7.20 -3.87 -17.58
N ASP A 112 8.22 -4.69 -17.49
CA ASP A 112 8.28 -5.75 -16.49
C ASP A 112 8.45 -5.13 -15.10
N LYS A 113 7.33 -5.00 -14.39
CA LYS A 113 7.28 -4.37 -13.07
C LYS A 113 8.08 -5.09 -12.00
N ARG A 114 8.53 -6.34 -12.23
CA ARG A 114 9.34 -7.11 -11.29
C ARG A 114 10.78 -7.32 -11.74
N PHE A 115 11.17 -6.86 -12.93
CA PHE A 115 12.49 -7.15 -13.49
C PHE A 115 13.65 -6.76 -12.56
N GLY A 116 13.69 -5.51 -12.12
CA GLY A 116 14.74 -5.04 -11.23
C GLY A 116 14.69 -5.70 -9.87
N LEU A 117 13.49 -5.88 -9.31
CA LEU A 117 13.32 -6.57 -8.03
C LEU A 117 13.80 -8.03 -8.09
N SER A 118 13.49 -8.72 -9.19
CA SER A 118 13.91 -10.11 -9.47
C SER A 118 15.42 -10.26 -9.46
N PHE A 119 16.14 -9.31 -10.05
CA PHE A 119 17.60 -9.28 -9.97
C PHE A 119 18.07 -8.98 -8.54
N ALA A 120 17.50 -7.97 -7.88
CA ALA A 120 17.94 -7.54 -6.56
C ALA A 120 17.87 -8.68 -5.52
N ILE A 121 16.77 -9.42 -5.46
CA ILE A 121 16.60 -10.50 -4.46
C ILE A 121 17.55 -11.70 -4.65
N ARG A 122 18.21 -11.80 -5.80
CA ARG A 122 19.17 -12.86 -6.13
C ARG A 122 20.61 -12.44 -5.89
N GLU A 123 20.89 -11.15 -6.00
CA GLU A 123 22.24 -10.62 -6.15
C GLU A 123 22.71 -9.75 -4.99
N ILE A 124 21.81 -9.05 -4.30
CA ILE A 124 22.23 -8.16 -3.21
C ILE A 124 22.60 -8.94 -1.95
N ASP A 125 23.52 -8.37 -1.17
CA ASP A 125 23.78 -8.84 0.19
C ASP A 125 22.60 -8.49 1.12
N PRO A 126 21.89 -9.47 1.70
CA PRO A 126 20.74 -9.24 2.57
C PRO A 126 21.11 -8.63 3.93
N THR A 127 22.40 -8.62 4.28
CA THR A 127 22.91 -7.97 5.50
C THR A 127 23.19 -6.47 5.29
N LEU A 128 23.29 -6.05 4.03
CA LEU A 128 23.65 -4.69 3.60
C LEU A 128 22.56 -4.07 2.70
N VAL A 129 21.29 -4.22 3.10
CA VAL A 129 20.15 -3.58 2.41
C VAL A 129 20.12 -2.08 2.73
N ARG A 130 20.20 -1.25 1.70
CA ARG A 130 20.23 0.22 1.81
C ARG A 130 18.85 0.86 1.76
N GLY A 131 17.87 0.16 1.22
CA GLY A 131 16.50 0.66 1.26
C GLY A 131 15.51 -0.30 0.64
N ALA A 132 14.25 -0.08 0.98
CA ALA A 132 13.14 -0.83 0.42
C ALA A 132 11.88 0.03 0.37
N VAL A 133 11.06 -0.24 -0.62
CA VAL A 133 9.70 0.28 -0.72
C VAL A 133 8.76 -0.92 -0.63
N SER A 134 7.88 -0.92 0.36
CA SER A 134 6.92 -1.99 0.58
C SER A 134 5.52 -1.46 0.85
N GLY A 135 4.50 -2.08 0.28
CA GLY A 135 3.10 -1.86 0.65
C GLY A 135 2.69 -2.78 1.80
N ILE A 136 1.95 -2.24 2.77
CA ILE A 136 1.24 -3.03 3.79
C ILE A 136 -0.18 -3.25 3.29
N LEU A 137 -0.49 -4.52 3.03
CA LEU A 137 -1.80 -4.93 2.55
C LEU A 137 -2.91 -4.60 3.55
N GLY A 138 -3.99 -4.00 3.06
CA GLY A 138 -5.18 -3.68 3.86
C GLY A 138 -5.10 -2.45 4.74
N GLN A 139 -3.95 -1.77 4.75
CA GLN A 139 -3.78 -0.50 5.43
C GLN A 139 -3.64 0.68 4.48
N ALA A 140 -3.70 0.46 3.15
CA ALA A 140 -3.49 1.53 2.17
C ALA A 140 -2.17 2.29 2.42
N ARG A 141 -1.16 1.58 2.93
CA ARG A 141 0.05 2.20 3.49
C ARG A 141 1.28 1.73 2.73
N THR A 142 2.08 2.70 2.30
CA THR A 142 3.42 2.45 1.76
C THR A 142 4.48 2.83 2.78
N ASP A 143 5.36 1.87 3.08
CA ASP A 143 6.55 2.08 3.90
C ASP A 143 7.77 2.23 2.99
N ILE A 144 8.52 3.31 3.22
CA ILE A 144 9.83 3.54 2.62
C ILE A 144 10.88 3.46 3.73
N SER A 145 11.77 2.48 3.64
CA SER A 145 12.90 2.33 4.54
C SER A 145 14.18 2.71 3.82
N LEU A 146 15.02 3.55 4.44
CA LEU A 146 16.31 3.97 3.90
C LEU A 146 17.36 3.87 4.99
N VAL A 147 18.42 3.10 4.72
CA VAL A 147 19.54 2.87 5.63
C VAL A 147 20.85 3.14 4.86
N PRO A 148 21.42 4.34 4.95
CA PRO A 148 22.55 4.74 4.10
C PRO A 148 23.75 3.78 4.13
N ASN A 149 24.04 3.18 5.29
CA ASN A 149 25.17 2.26 5.49
C ASN A 149 24.80 0.78 5.32
N GLY A 150 23.58 0.48 4.90
CA GLY A 150 23.06 -0.89 4.88
C GLY A 150 22.57 -1.35 6.26
N ALA A 151 21.57 -2.22 6.27
CA ALA A 151 21.18 -3.01 7.42
C ALA A 151 20.62 -4.37 6.99
N PRO A 152 20.59 -5.36 7.89
CA PRO A 152 19.94 -6.64 7.61
C PRO A 152 18.45 -6.49 7.35
N VAL A 153 17.91 -7.34 6.46
CA VAL A 153 16.48 -7.41 6.10
C VAL A 153 15.52 -7.29 7.30
N PRO A 154 15.69 -8.04 8.41
CA PRO A 154 14.78 -7.92 9.57
C PRO A 154 14.78 -6.54 10.22
N ALA A 155 15.89 -5.81 10.19
CA ALA A 155 16.00 -4.48 10.78
C ALA A 155 15.20 -3.42 9.99
N LEU A 156 14.91 -3.68 8.70
CA LEU A 156 14.02 -2.86 7.89
C LEU A 156 12.53 -3.23 8.08
N GLY A 157 12.22 -4.19 8.96
CA GLY A 157 10.87 -4.73 9.10
C GLY A 157 10.39 -5.52 7.87
N LEU A 158 11.33 -5.97 7.04
CA LEU A 158 11.10 -6.82 5.88
C LEU A 158 11.21 -8.27 6.36
N GLY A 159 10.23 -9.12 6.06
CA GLY A 159 10.15 -10.50 6.58
C GLY A 159 8.82 -10.85 7.24
N ASP A 160 7.94 -9.86 7.46
CA ASP A 160 6.54 -10.12 7.73
C ASP A 160 5.84 -10.52 6.42
N HIS A 161 5.16 -11.67 6.41
CA HIS A 161 4.50 -12.24 5.23
C HIS A 161 3.33 -11.38 4.69
N THR A 162 3.08 -10.21 5.30
CA THR A 162 1.98 -9.30 4.99
C THR A 162 2.41 -8.11 4.11
N ARG A 163 3.69 -8.05 3.70
CA ARG A 163 4.28 -6.90 2.98
C ARG A 163 4.57 -7.25 1.52
N ILE A 164 4.12 -6.40 0.59
CA ILE A 164 4.52 -6.48 -0.82
C ILE A 164 5.72 -5.59 -1.02
N VAL A 165 6.90 -6.20 -1.20
CA VAL A 165 8.11 -5.46 -1.59
C VAL A 165 8.00 -5.10 -3.07
N ARG A 166 8.12 -3.81 -3.39
CA ARG A 166 8.06 -3.27 -4.76
C ARG A 166 9.43 -2.82 -5.27
N SER A 167 10.29 -2.42 -4.34
CA SER A 167 11.65 -2.02 -4.66
C SER A 167 12.58 -2.40 -3.51
N LEU A 168 13.78 -2.85 -3.85
CA LEU A 168 14.80 -3.26 -2.91
C LEU A 168 16.16 -2.74 -3.41
N GLY A 169 16.89 -2.06 -2.54
CA GLY A 169 18.22 -1.55 -2.82
C GLY A 169 19.23 -2.08 -1.81
N GLY A 170 20.39 -2.49 -2.30
CA GLY A 170 21.43 -3.12 -1.47
C GLY A 170 22.79 -3.03 -2.12
N TYR A 171 23.79 -3.53 -1.41
CA TYR A 171 25.15 -3.67 -1.94
C TYR A 171 25.25 -4.94 -2.80
N LEU A 172 26.02 -4.82 -3.88
CA LEU A 172 26.35 -5.86 -4.83
C LEU A 172 27.87 -5.95 -4.97
N ASP A 173 28.44 -7.08 -4.60
CA ASP A 173 29.90 -7.24 -4.51
C ASP A 173 30.47 -8.14 -5.61
N ASP A 174 29.78 -9.22 -5.97
CA ASP A 174 30.36 -10.32 -6.76
C ASP A 174 29.76 -10.53 -8.17
N ALA A 175 28.87 -9.66 -8.63
CA ALA A 175 28.32 -9.80 -9.99
C ALA A 175 29.39 -9.47 -11.05
N PRO A 176 29.59 -10.31 -12.08
CA PRO A 176 30.60 -10.12 -13.12
C PRO A 176 30.14 -9.10 -14.17
N LEU A 177 29.87 -7.89 -13.71
CA LEU A 177 29.47 -6.73 -14.52
C LEU A 177 30.69 -5.86 -14.84
N THR A 178 30.60 -5.03 -15.87
CA THR A 178 31.66 -4.13 -16.34
C THR A 178 32.23 -3.29 -15.20
N ARG A 179 31.38 -2.85 -14.26
CA ARG A 179 31.79 -2.08 -13.07
C ARG A 179 32.76 -2.85 -12.17
N THR A 180 32.57 -4.15 -12.03
CA THR A 180 33.41 -5.07 -11.24
C THR A 180 34.65 -5.49 -12.05
N LEU A 181 34.45 -5.83 -13.32
CA LEU A 181 35.49 -6.37 -14.20
C LEU A 181 36.54 -5.32 -14.63
N LYS A 182 36.11 -4.09 -14.91
CA LYS A 182 36.96 -3.01 -15.45
C LYS A 182 37.03 -1.78 -14.56
N GLY A 183 36.26 -1.74 -13.47
CA GLY A 183 36.19 -0.61 -12.54
C GLY A 183 37.05 -0.80 -11.29
N ARG A 184 36.73 -0.05 -10.23
CA ARG A 184 37.40 -0.19 -8.93
C ARG A 184 36.90 -1.43 -8.19
N ALA A 185 37.80 -2.22 -7.62
CA ALA A 185 37.42 -3.29 -6.70
C ALA A 185 36.57 -2.72 -5.55
N GLY A 186 35.47 -3.41 -5.22
CA GLY A 186 34.56 -3.07 -4.14
C GLY A 186 33.09 -2.96 -4.58
N GLY A 187 32.22 -3.35 -3.66
CA GLY A 187 30.77 -3.32 -3.82
C GLY A 187 30.20 -2.00 -4.31
N PHE A 188 29.07 -2.08 -5.03
CA PHE A 188 28.30 -0.91 -5.42
C PHE A 188 26.82 -1.10 -5.12
N SER A 189 26.12 0.01 -4.94
CA SER A 189 24.69 -0.02 -4.66
C SER A 189 23.88 -0.26 -5.93
N VAL A 190 22.94 -1.18 -5.84
CA VAL A 190 21.91 -1.44 -6.84
C VAL A 190 20.55 -1.11 -6.24
N LEU A 191 19.61 -0.68 -7.08
CA LEU A 191 18.20 -0.52 -6.70
C LEU A 191 17.34 -1.24 -7.74
N GLY A 192 16.64 -2.28 -7.30
CA GLY A 192 15.76 -3.10 -8.14
C GLY A 192 14.30 -2.90 -7.80
N GLY A 193 13.50 -2.45 -8.76
CA GLY A 193 12.04 -2.42 -8.72
C GLY A 193 11.46 -2.80 -10.08
N CYS A 194 10.60 -1.94 -10.66
CA CYS A 194 10.20 -2.03 -12.07
C CYS A 194 11.40 -1.84 -13.02
N GLY A 195 12.28 -0.90 -12.68
CA GLY A 195 13.59 -0.76 -13.33
C GLY A 195 14.71 -1.25 -12.42
N LEU A 196 15.83 -1.61 -13.02
CA LEU A 196 17.06 -1.95 -12.33
C LEU A 196 18.06 -0.80 -12.48
N ARG A 197 18.35 -0.08 -11.39
CA ARG A 197 19.33 1.00 -11.38
C ARG A 197 20.67 0.49 -10.87
N LEU A 198 21.69 0.54 -11.73
CA LEU A 198 23.07 0.22 -11.42
C LEU A 198 24.05 0.89 -12.39
N PRO A 199 25.36 0.91 -12.10
CA PRO A 199 26.39 1.28 -13.07
C PRO A 199 26.47 0.26 -14.21
N LEU A 200 26.22 0.69 -15.45
CA LEU A 200 26.34 -0.11 -16.67
C LEU A 200 27.50 0.39 -17.54
N GLY A 201 28.07 -0.52 -18.34
CA GLY A 201 29.08 -0.21 -19.36
C GLY A 201 28.67 0.90 -20.32
N VAL A 202 29.60 1.80 -20.62
CA VAL A 202 29.38 2.88 -21.60
C VAL A 202 29.63 2.40 -23.03
N GLU A 203 30.62 1.52 -23.20
CA GLU A 203 30.95 0.96 -24.50
C GLU A 203 29.88 -0.05 -24.97
N PRO A 204 29.58 -0.13 -26.28
CA PRO A 204 28.49 -0.98 -26.78
C PRO A 204 28.59 -2.45 -26.37
N ALA A 205 29.77 -3.06 -26.51
CA ALA A 205 30.00 -4.46 -26.15
C ALA A 205 29.85 -4.71 -24.64
N ASP A 206 30.28 -3.74 -23.82
CA ASP A 206 30.21 -3.82 -22.36
C ASP A 206 28.76 -3.71 -21.87
N LEU A 207 27.99 -2.78 -22.45
CA LEU A 207 26.57 -2.64 -22.15
C LEU A 207 25.79 -3.93 -22.46
N VAL A 208 26.01 -4.50 -23.65
CA VAL A 208 25.33 -5.74 -24.06
C VAL A 208 25.77 -6.90 -23.15
N SER A 209 27.05 -6.98 -22.78
CA SER A 209 27.55 -7.98 -21.83
C SER A 209 26.90 -7.86 -20.46
N ASP A 210 26.77 -6.64 -19.93
CA ASP A 210 26.11 -6.40 -18.64
C ASP A 210 24.65 -6.83 -18.68
N ILE A 211 23.92 -6.50 -19.76
CA ILE A 211 22.51 -6.90 -19.92
C ILE A 211 22.37 -8.43 -19.94
N ARG A 212 23.28 -9.13 -20.63
CA ARG A 212 23.28 -10.61 -20.65
C ARG A 212 23.49 -11.21 -19.27
N GLU A 213 24.46 -10.69 -18.51
CA GLU A 213 24.71 -11.18 -17.17
C GLU A 213 23.54 -10.89 -16.22
N ILE A 214 22.90 -9.72 -16.34
CA ILE A 214 21.68 -9.39 -15.59
C ILE A 214 20.55 -10.36 -15.92
N ALA A 215 20.32 -10.62 -17.21
CA ALA A 215 19.30 -11.56 -17.68
C ALA A 215 19.58 -12.97 -17.14
N ARG A 216 20.83 -13.43 -17.23
CA ARG A 216 21.30 -14.72 -16.72
C ARG A 216 21.07 -14.85 -15.21
N ALA A 217 21.43 -13.84 -14.43
CA ALA A 217 21.20 -13.83 -12.99
C ALA A 217 19.71 -14.00 -12.67
N CYS A 218 18.82 -13.33 -13.41
CA CYS A 218 17.38 -13.44 -13.21
C CYS A 218 16.81 -14.82 -13.54
N THR A 219 17.42 -15.58 -14.46
CA THR A 219 16.92 -16.88 -14.93
C THR A 219 17.56 -18.07 -14.25
N GLU A 220 18.88 -18.02 -13.99
CA GLU A 220 19.66 -19.17 -13.54
C GLU A 220 19.88 -19.19 -12.02
N ARG A 221 19.78 -18.05 -11.33
CA ARG A 221 20.05 -17.97 -9.88
C ARG A 221 18.75 -18.04 -9.09
N LEU A 222 18.82 -18.72 -7.95
CA LEU A 222 17.75 -18.76 -6.97
C LEU A 222 17.80 -17.49 -6.10
N PRO A 223 16.64 -16.99 -5.64
CA PRO A 223 16.61 -15.91 -4.64
C PRO A 223 17.41 -16.29 -3.40
N HIS A 224 18.01 -15.28 -2.76
CA HIS A 224 18.64 -15.48 -1.46
C HIS A 224 17.59 -15.93 -0.43
N GLN A 225 17.92 -16.86 0.47
CA GLN A 225 16.99 -17.41 1.46
C GLN A 225 16.30 -16.32 2.30
N ASP A 226 17.07 -15.34 2.80
CA ASP A 226 16.54 -14.19 3.55
C ASP A 226 15.64 -13.25 2.74
N LEU A 227 15.58 -13.40 1.42
CA LEU A 227 14.79 -12.57 0.49
C LEU A 227 13.76 -13.38 -0.30
N GLU A 228 13.69 -14.71 -0.10
CA GLU A 228 12.76 -15.61 -0.80
C GLU A 228 11.29 -15.20 -0.58
N PHE A 229 10.98 -14.64 0.60
CA PHE A 229 9.64 -14.17 0.92
C PHE A 229 9.10 -13.11 -0.05
N VAL A 230 9.96 -12.38 -0.76
CA VAL A 230 9.57 -11.39 -1.78
C VAL A 230 8.88 -12.05 -2.98
N GLU A 231 9.13 -13.34 -3.22
CA GLU A 231 8.46 -14.14 -4.25
C GLU A 231 7.18 -14.80 -3.75
N HIS A 232 6.89 -14.82 -2.44
CA HIS A 232 5.64 -15.42 -1.92
C HIS A 232 4.37 -14.69 -2.39
N ILE A 233 4.49 -13.42 -2.79
CA ILE A 233 3.38 -12.64 -3.35
C ILE A 233 3.58 -12.54 -4.86
N VAL A 234 2.92 -13.43 -5.58
CA VAL A 234 3.10 -13.64 -7.02
C VAL A 234 2.00 -12.87 -7.77
N PRO A 235 2.35 -12.11 -8.82
CA PRO A 235 1.32 -11.54 -9.69
C PRO A 235 0.56 -12.67 -10.41
N VAL A 236 -0.76 -12.56 -10.45
CA VAL A 236 -1.62 -13.51 -11.16
C VAL A 236 -1.39 -13.35 -12.66
N LYS A 237 -0.96 -14.44 -13.32
CA LYS A 237 -0.74 -14.48 -14.78
C LYS A 237 -1.81 -15.26 -15.54
N ASP A 238 -2.57 -16.11 -14.86
CA ASP A 238 -3.61 -16.93 -15.48
C ASP A 238 -4.77 -16.04 -15.94
N GLU A 239 -5.01 -15.97 -17.25
CA GLU A 239 -6.05 -15.14 -17.86
C GLU A 239 -7.48 -15.54 -17.43
N THR A 240 -7.70 -16.82 -17.13
CA THR A 240 -8.99 -17.32 -16.64
C THR A 240 -9.24 -16.79 -15.24
N VAL A 241 -8.25 -16.87 -14.36
CA VAL A 241 -8.32 -16.34 -13.00
C VAL A 241 -8.48 -14.82 -13.03
N LEU A 242 -7.69 -14.11 -13.85
CA LEU A 242 -7.82 -12.66 -14.04
C LEU A 242 -9.25 -12.29 -14.46
N THR A 243 -9.83 -12.98 -15.42
CA THR A 243 -11.21 -12.74 -15.87
C THR A 243 -12.23 -12.92 -14.73
N GLN A 244 -12.04 -13.93 -13.88
CA GLN A 244 -12.90 -14.15 -12.70
C GLN A 244 -12.74 -13.04 -11.66
N LEU A 245 -11.50 -12.60 -11.40
CA LEU A 245 -11.20 -11.51 -10.47
C LEU A 245 -11.78 -10.18 -10.96
N GLU A 246 -11.67 -9.90 -12.26
CA GLU A 246 -12.23 -8.71 -12.87
C GLU A 246 -13.75 -8.66 -12.77
N ARG A 247 -14.43 -9.78 -13.01
CA ARG A 247 -15.89 -9.89 -12.81
C ARG A 247 -16.28 -9.69 -11.35
N ALA A 248 -15.58 -10.35 -10.44
CA ALA A 248 -15.85 -10.23 -9.01
C ALA A 248 -15.64 -8.80 -8.50
N LEU A 249 -14.60 -8.11 -8.98
CA LEU A 249 -14.38 -6.70 -8.66
C LEU A 249 -15.47 -5.80 -9.25
N ASP A 250 -15.90 -6.04 -10.50
CA ASP A 250 -17.02 -5.30 -11.10
C ASP A 250 -18.32 -5.41 -10.29
N ASP A 251 -18.64 -6.61 -9.83
CA ASP A 251 -19.81 -6.83 -8.96
C ASP A 251 -19.64 -6.12 -7.62
N GLN A 252 -18.44 -6.20 -7.01
CA GLN A 252 -18.13 -5.52 -5.75
C GLN A 252 -18.23 -3.98 -5.86
N LEU A 253 -17.84 -3.39 -6.99
CA LEU A 253 -17.99 -1.95 -7.26
C LEU A 253 -19.46 -1.51 -7.31
N GLY A 254 -20.37 -2.42 -7.63
CA GLY A 254 -21.82 -2.17 -7.60
C GLY A 254 -22.43 -2.14 -6.20
N LEU A 255 -21.73 -2.66 -5.19
CA LEU A 255 -22.23 -2.77 -3.82
C LEU A 255 -21.91 -1.52 -2.97
N PRO A 256 -22.64 -1.29 -1.87
CA PRO A 256 -22.25 -0.33 -0.84
C PRO A 256 -20.82 -0.59 -0.36
N ALA A 257 -20.10 0.48 0.00
CA ALA A 257 -18.72 0.35 0.47
C ALA A 257 -18.68 -0.46 1.77
N ASP A 258 -18.02 -1.61 1.72
CA ASP A 258 -17.82 -2.55 2.84
C ASP A 258 -16.36 -2.53 3.34
N GLY A 259 -15.52 -1.68 2.74
CA GLY A 259 -14.10 -1.51 3.05
C GLY A 259 -13.17 -2.53 2.38
N ARG A 260 -13.67 -3.40 1.49
CA ARG A 260 -12.80 -4.25 0.66
C ARG A 260 -12.06 -3.49 -0.44
N ILE A 261 -12.45 -2.23 -0.68
CA ILE A 261 -11.77 -1.30 -1.58
C ILE A 261 -11.27 -0.12 -0.74
N ALA A 262 -9.99 0.19 -0.86
CA ALA A 262 -9.33 1.30 -0.20
C ALA A 262 -8.59 2.17 -1.21
N GLU A 263 -8.30 3.40 -0.82
CA GLU A 263 -7.48 4.35 -1.58
C GLU A 263 -6.00 3.96 -1.42
N THR A 264 -5.19 4.10 -2.46
CA THR A 264 -3.73 3.94 -2.37
C THR A 264 -3.04 4.92 -3.29
N VAL A 265 -1.77 5.21 -3.01
CA VAL A 265 -0.92 6.00 -3.90
C VAL A 265 -0.09 5.04 -4.78
N PRO A 266 -0.05 5.24 -6.11
CA PRO A 266 0.83 4.48 -6.99
C PRO A 266 2.31 4.63 -6.59
N PHE A 267 3.05 3.52 -6.48
CA PHE A 267 4.38 3.47 -5.87
C PHE A 267 5.44 4.35 -6.56
N ASP A 268 5.37 4.48 -7.88
CA ASP A 268 6.23 5.32 -8.71
C ASP A 268 5.84 6.82 -8.66
N HIS A 269 4.69 7.15 -8.08
CA HIS A 269 4.18 8.50 -7.97
C HIS A 269 4.11 9.06 -6.54
N LEU A 270 4.67 8.38 -5.54
CA LEU A 270 4.71 8.85 -4.14
C LEU A 270 5.26 10.29 -3.99
N ARG A 271 6.29 10.64 -4.77
CA ARG A 271 6.83 12.01 -4.79
C ARG A 271 5.88 12.99 -5.49
N ASN A 272 5.23 12.55 -6.56
CA ASN A 272 4.31 13.39 -7.32
C ASN A 272 3.06 13.70 -6.49
N ASP A 273 2.58 12.73 -5.72
CA ASP A 273 1.52 12.87 -4.73
C ASP A 273 1.86 13.92 -3.66
N ALA A 274 3.07 13.85 -3.10
CA ALA A 274 3.57 14.83 -2.14
C ALA A 274 3.76 16.25 -2.72
N GLU A 275 3.99 16.37 -4.04
CA GLU A 275 4.12 17.66 -4.73
C GLU A 275 2.78 18.18 -5.28
N ALA A 276 1.72 17.38 -5.29
CA ALA A 276 0.43 17.74 -5.87
C ALA A 276 -0.39 18.60 -4.91
N ALA A 277 -0.94 19.71 -5.42
CA ALA A 277 -1.90 20.52 -4.69
C ALA A 277 -3.34 20.27 -5.14
N THR A 278 -3.53 19.65 -6.30
CA THR A 278 -4.87 19.38 -6.86
C THR A 278 -4.88 18.08 -7.64
N TYR A 279 -5.92 17.29 -7.40
CA TYR A 279 -6.24 16.04 -8.08
C TYR A 279 -7.41 16.28 -9.00
N ARG A 280 -7.23 15.94 -10.28
CA ARG A 280 -8.28 16.04 -11.29
C ARG A 280 -8.63 14.65 -11.80
N THR A 281 -9.74 14.12 -11.33
CA THR A 281 -10.21 12.76 -11.62
C THR A 281 -11.28 12.80 -12.70
N ARG A 282 -11.08 12.03 -13.77
CA ARG A 282 -12.06 11.80 -14.83
C ARG A 282 -12.40 10.33 -14.90
N ILE A 283 -13.67 10.00 -14.71
CA ILE A 283 -14.17 8.64 -14.80
C ILE A 283 -15.60 8.63 -15.32
N ASN A 284 -15.80 7.98 -16.48
CA ASN A 284 -17.08 7.89 -17.16
C ASN A 284 -17.82 9.24 -17.19
N SER A 285 -17.12 10.29 -17.61
CA SER A 285 -17.59 11.68 -17.54
C SER A 285 -16.91 12.56 -18.60
N ASP A 286 -17.67 13.50 -19.16
CA ASP A 286 -17.13 14.52 -20.07
C ASP A 286 -16.28 15.57 -19.32
N GLY A 287 -16.65 15.84 -18.06
CA GLY A 287 -15.91 16.71 -17.15
C GLY A 287 -14.97 15.94 -16.23
N SER A 288 -14.11 16.67 -15.53
CA SER A 288 -13.29 16.12 -14.45
C SER A 288 -13.69 16.72 -13.11
N PHE A 289 -13.64 15.92 -12.05
CA PHE A 289 -13.80 16.36 -10.68
C PHE A 289 -12.45 16.83 -10.13
N GLU A 290 -12.45 17.99 -9.47
CA GLU A 290 -11.27 18.55 -8.83
C GLU A 290 -11.40 18.48 -7.31
N SER A 291 -10.34 18.01 -6.66
CA SER A 291 -10.23 17.87 -5.21
C SER A 291 -8.80 18.13 -4.73
N ASP A 292 -8.63 18.40 -3.44
CA ASP A 292 -7.31 18.67 -2.84
C ASP A 292 -6.54 17.35 -2.54
N ALA A 293 -7.23 16.22 -2.53
CA ALA A 293 -6.68 14.87 -2.41
C ALA A 293 -7.43 13.91 -3.36
N PHE A 294 -6.92 12.70 -3.59
CA PHE A 294 -7.68 11.69 -4.32
C PHE A 294 -8.97 11.35 -3.56
N ASP A 295 -10.10 11.32 -4.29
CA ASP A 295 -11.42 11.12 -3.69
C ASP A 295 -11.99 9.76 -4.12
N LEU A 296 -11.76 8.74 -3.28
CA LEU A 296 -12.31 7.41 -3.50
C LEU A 296 -13.84 7.40 -3.49
N GLY A 297 -14.47 8.26 -2.67
CA GLY A 297 -15.92 8.37 -2.57
C GLY A 297 -16.55 8.83 -3.89
N TYR A 298 -15.95 9.83 -4.54
CA TYR A 298 -16.31 10.27 -5.88
C TYR A 298 -16.19 9.12 -6.90
N VAL A 299 -15.03 8.43 -6.92
CA VAL A 299 -14.78 7.32 -7.84
C VAL A 299 -15.81 6.20 -7.68
N LEU A 300 -16.00 5.70 -6.45
CA LEU A 300 -16.97 4.65 -6.14
C LEU A 300 -18.41 5.10 -6.43
N GLY A 301 -18.74 6.36 -6.16
CA GLY A 301 -20.03 6.95 -6.49
C GLY A 301 -20.32 6.91 -7.99
N ARG A 302 -19.35 7.29 -8.84
CA ARG A 302 -19.52 7.30 -10.31
C ARG A 302 -19.69 5.90 -10.90
N VAL A 303 -18.87 4.95 -10.47
CA VAL A 303 -18.89 3.58 -11.04
C VAL A 303 -20.09 2.77 -10.57
N ARG A 304 -20.64 3.05 -9.38
CA ARG A 304 -21.81 2.32 -8.86
C ARG A 304 -23.06 2.49 -9.72
N TYR A 305 -23.21 3.64 -10.38
CA TYR A 305 -24.36 3.91 -11.27
C TYR A 305 -24.26 3.22 -12.64
N LEU A 306 -23.13 2.60 -12.97
CA LEU A 306 -22.95 1.86 -14.21
C LEU A 306 -23.55 0.44 -14.10
N PRO A 307 -23.99 -0.13 -15.24
CA PRO A 307 -24.45 -1.52 -15.28
C PRO A 307 -23.30 -2.48 -14.95
N SER A 308 -23.66 -3.68 -14.45
CA SER A 308 -22.70 -4.77 -14.24
C SER A 308 -21.99 -5.12 -15.56
N GLY A 309 -20.69 -5.36 -15.47
CA GLY A 309 -19.76 -5.60 -16.57
C GLY A 309 -19.12 -4.35 -17.17
N SER A 310 -19.55 -3.14 -16.80
CA SER A 310 -19.00 -1.87 -17.33
C SER A 310 -18.25 -1.02 -16.29
N ARG A 311 -18.27 -1.42 -15.01
CA ARG A 311 -17.75 -0.61 -13.89
C ARG A 311 -16.23 -0.66 -13.85
N LEU A 312 -15.66 -1.84 -14.02
CA LEU A 312 -14.20 -2.00 -14.04
C LEU A 312 -13.57 -1.35 -15.27
N GLU A 313 -14.21 -1.47 -16.44
CA GLU A 313 -13.75 -0.81 -17.66
C GLU A 313 -13.77 0.73 -17.54
N ALA A 314 -14.76 1.28 -16.82
CA ALA A 314 -14.76 2.69 -16.47
C ALA A 314 -13.56 3.08 -15.57
N LEU A 315 -13.12 2.23 -14.64
CA LEU A 315 -11.92 2.48 -13.84
C LEU A 315 -10.63 2.37 -14.66
N LYS A 316 -10.55 1.38 -15.56
CA LYS A 316 -9.38 1.18 -16.45
C LYS A 316 -9.21 2.35 -17.43
N SER A 317 -10.31 2.89 -17.94
CA SER A 317 -10.31 4.08 -18.81
C SER A 317 -10.22 5.41 -18.07
N GLY A 318 -10.46 5.40 -16.75
CA GLY A 318 -10.39 6.57 -15.88
C GLY A 318 -8.97 7.10 -15.72
N THR A 319 -8.85 8.41 -15.49
CA THR A 319 -7.57 9.07 -15.25
C THR A 319 -7.60 9.97 -14.03
N VAL A 320 -6.46 10.05 -13.34
CA VAL A 320 -6.18 10.96 -12.23
C VAL A 320 -4.98 11.81 -12.65
N LYS A 321 -5.19 13.11 -12.82
CA LYS A 321 -4.12 14.07 -13.07
C LYS A 321 -3.71 14.71 -11.76
N LEU A 322 -2.41 14.74 -11.50
CA LEU A 322 -1.79 15.44 -10.38
C LEU A 322 -1.28 16.78 -10.89
N LEU A 323 -1.76 17.87 -10.30
CA LEU A 323 -1.34 19.23 -10.66
C LEU A 323 -0.59 19.85 -9.49
N ARG A 324 0.51 20.57 -9.77
CA ARG A 324 1.21 21.36 -8.74
C ARG A 324 0.32 22.45 -8.19
N GLU A 325 -0.61 22.94 -9.01
CA GLU A 325 -1.42 24.11 -8.72
C GLU A 325 -2.85 23.94 -9.22
N ARG A 326 -3.76 24.63 -8.53
CA ARG A 326 -5.14 24.73 -8.96
C ARG A 326 -5.22 25.64 -10.20
N ARG A 327 -5.87 25.14 -11.25
CA ARG A 327 -5.99 25.82 -12.55
C ARG A 327 -6.49 27.26 -12.39
N ARG A 328 -5.74 28.21 -12.97
CA ARG A 328 -6.21 29.57 -13.25
C ARG A 328 -6.73 29.65 -14.69
N ARG A 329 -7.75 30.48 -14.92
CA ARG A 329 -8.52 30.54 -16.18
C ARG A 329 -7.70 30.78 -17.47
N SER A 330 -6.43 31.17 -17.38
CA SER A 330 -5.62 31.61 -18.52
C SER A 330 -4.25 30.94 -18.64
N ALA A 331 -3.87 30.03 -17.74
CA ALA A 331 -2.57 29.35 -17.77
C ALA A 331 -2.71 27.88 -18.20
N PRO A 332 -1.73 27.31 -18.93
CA PRO A 332 -1.68 25.87 -19.17
C PRO A 332 -1.59 25.11 -17.83
N ASP A 333 -2.18 23.92 -17.79
CA ASP A 333 -2.15 23.09 -16.58
C ASP A 333 -0.70 22.62 -16.30
N ASP A 334 -0.17 22.90 -15.11
CA ASP A 334 1.11 22.35 -14.65
C ASP A 334 0.91 20.91 -14.14
N VAL A 335 0.78 19.99 -15.09
CA VAL A 335 0.55 18.56 -14.83
C VAL A 335 1.86 17.89 -14.44
N ILE A 336 1.93 17.39 -13.22
CA ILE A 336 3.05 16.60 -12.70
C ILE A 336 3.04 15.21 -13.33
N ALA A 337 1.87 14.56 -13.28
CA ALA A 337 1.64 13.19 -13.73
C ALA A 337 0.18 12.98 -14.13
N THR A 338 -0.06 12.02 -15.03
CA THR A 338 -1.39 11.48 -15.33
C THR A 338 -1.30 9.97 -15.13
N VAL A 339 -2.18 9.43 -14.28
CA VAL A 339 -2.16 8.01 -13.89
C VAL A 339 -3.56 7.41 -14.03
N GLY A 340 -3.67 6.15 -14.42
CA GLY A 340 -4.96 5.46 -14.50
C GLY A 340 -5.64 5.32 -13.14
N THR A 341 -6.96 5.51 -13.08
CA THR A 341 -7.72 5.50 -11.81
C THR A 341 -7.60 4.17 -11.06
N LEU A 342 -7.53 3.03 -11.77
CA LEU A 342 -7.37 1.71 -11.15
C LEU A 342 -6.11 1.58 -10.27
N ARG A 343 -5.04 2.35 -10.55
CA ARG A 343 -3.80 2.31 -9.76
C ARG A 343 -3.92 3.02 -8.40
N TRP A 344 -4.96 3.83 -8.23
CA TRP A 344 -5.25 4.57 -6.99
C TRP A 344 -6.14 3.79 -6.02
N ILE A 345 -6.48 2.54 -6.35
CA ILE A 345 -7.29 1.69 -5.48
C ILE A 345 -6.55 0.39 -5.13
N GLU A 346 -6.74 -0.04 -3.89
CA GLU A 346 -6.42 -1.39 -3.42
C GLU A 346 -7.74 -2.15 -3.24
N ALA A 347 -7.83 -3.40 -3.69
CA ALA A 347 -9.04 -4.22 -3.52
C ALA A 347 -8.73 -5.67 -3.17
N THR A 348 -9.53 -6.30 -2.31
CA THR A 348 -9.46 -7.75 -2.07
C THR A 348 -10.64 -8.47 -2.72
N VAL A 349 -10.35 -9.61 -3.34
CA VAL A 349 -11.35 -10.57 -3.85
C VAL A 349 -10.99 -11.97 -3.38
N SER A 350 -12.01 -12.75 -3.00
CA SER A 350 -11.85 -14.17 -2.63
C SER A 350 -12.51 -15.04 -3.69
N LEU A 351 -11.78 -16.02 -4.23
CA LEU A 351 -12.30 -17.04 -5.13
C LEU A 351 -12.06 -18.42 -4.51
N GLY A 352 -13.10 -19.04 -3.97
CA GLY A 352 -12.97 -20.28 -3.20
C GLY A 352 -12.10 -20.07 -1.95
N SER A 353 -11.05 -20.89 -1.79
CA SER A 353 -10.08 -20.78 -0.70
C SER A 353 -8.95 -19.78 -0.96
N HIS A 354 -8.90 -19.18 -2.15
CA HIS A 354 -7.81 -18.28 -2.54
C HIS A 354 -8.24 -16.84 -2.33
N VAL A 355 -7.31 -16.04 -1.80
CA VAL A 355 -7.48 -14.60 -1.59
C VAL A 355 -6.53 -13.88 -2.54
N PHE A 356 -7.05 -12.86 -3.20
CA PHE A 356 -6.34 -12.04 -4.17
C PHE A 356 -6.42 -10.58 -3.78
N CYS A 357 -5.35 -9.84 -4.04
CA CYS A 357 -5.29 -8.40 -3.86
C CYS A 357 -4.97 -7.71 -5.17
N LEU A 358 -5.76 -6.70 -5.54
CA LEU A 358 -5.44 -5.71 -6.55
C LEU A 358 -4.63 -4.61 -5.86
N LEU A 359 -3.41 -4.36 -6.34
CA LEU A 359 -2.57 -3.27 -5.87
C LEU A 359 -1.78 -2.68 -7.04
N ASP A 360 -1.75 -1.35 -7.16
CA ASP A 360 -1.03 -0.64 -8.23
C ASP A 360 -1.41 -1.14 -9.65
N GLY A 361 -2.70 -1.48 -9.81
CA GLY A 361 -3.28 -1.97 -11.06
C GLY A 361 -2.95 -3.43 -11.42
N GLU A 362 -2.37 -4.21 -10.52
CA GLU A 362 -2.06 -5.63 -10.74
C GLU A 362 -2.68 -6.54 -9.68
N TRP A 363 -3.12 -7.73 -10.10
CA TRP A 363 -3.60 -8.76 -9.20
C TRP A 363 -2.45 -9.59 -8.64
N TYR A 364 -2.50 -9.84 -7.35
CA TYR A 364 -1.58 -10.70 -6.62
C TYR A 364 -2.34 -11.80 -5.91
N GLU A 365 -1.82 -13.01 -5.95
CA GLU A 365 -2.30 -14.11 -5.14
C GLU A 365 -1.52 -14.18 -3.83
N PHE A 366 -2.23 -14.37 -2.74
CA PHE A 366 -1.63 -14.74 -1.48
C PHE A 366 -1.27 -16.23 -1.48
N GLY A 367 0.02 -16.56 -1.30
CA GLY A 367 0.48 -17.94 -1.25
C GLY A 367 -0.29 -18.78 -0.22
N ALA A 368 -0.62 -20.03 -0.56
CA ALA A 368 -1.44 -20.91 0.28
C ALA A 368 -0.85 -21.13 1.68
N SER A 369 0.49 -21.20 1.80
CA SER A 369 1.19 -21.32 3.09
C SER A 369 1.02 -20.07 3.96
N TYR A 370 1.07 -18.89 3.35
CA TYR A 370 0.83 -17.63 4.04
C TYR A 370 -0.62 -17.54 4.49
N LEU A 371 -1.59 -17.84 3.63
CA LEU A 371 -3.00 -17.85 4.00
C LEU A 371 -3.29 -18.85 5.13
N ALA A 372 -2.70 -20.04 5.09
CA ALA A 372 -2.85 -21.03 6.15
C ALA A 372 -2.27 -20.53 7.48
N SER A 373 -1.09 -19.89 7.44
CA SER A 373 -0.49 -19.29 8.64
C SER A 373 -1.33 -18.14 9.19
N LEU A 374 -1.80 -17.25 8.31
CA LEU A 374 -2.65 -16.12 8.67
C LEU A 374 -3.96 -16.60 9.29
N HIS A 375 -4.62 -17.56 8.64
CA HIS A 375 -5.87 -18.13 9.12
C HIS A 375 -5.65 -18.80 10.49
N SER A 376 -4.59 -19.60 10.65
CA SER A 376 -4.26 -20.21 11.93
C SER A 376 -3.99 -19.17 13.03
N GLU A 377 -3.31 -18.08 12.70
CA GLU A 377 -3.05 -16.99 13.64
C GLU A 377 -4.33 -16.29 14.06
N VAL A 378 -5.21 -15.95 13.11
CA VAL A 378 -6.51 -15.34 13.39
C VAL A 378 -7.40 -16.27 14.19
N GLN A 379 -7.49 -17.55 13.82
CA GLN A 379 -8.27 -18.56 14.55
C GLN A 379 -7.86 -18.64 16.02
N ARG A 380 -6.56 -18.57 16.34
CA ARG A 380 -6.07 -18.59 17.73
C ARG A 380 -6.57 -17.43 18.58
N LEU A 381 -6.97 -16.32 17.97
CA LEU A 381 -7.52 -15.15 18.68
C LEU A 381 -8.97 -15.35 19.09
N PHE A 382 -9.68 -16.32 18.49
CA PHE A 382 -11.05 -16.68 18.85
C PHE A 382 -11.02 -17.86 19.82
N ALA A 383 -11.12 -17.57 21.12
CA ALA A 383 -11.17 -18.61 22.14
C ALA A 383 -12.45 -19.45 21.99
N PRO A 384 -12.39 -20.80 22.12
CA PRO A 384 -13.59 -21.65 22.10
C PRO A 384 -14.61 -21.28 23.18
N VAL A 385 -14.12 -20.76 24.31
CA VAL A 385 -14.93 -20.16 25.37
C VAL A 385 -14.45 -18.72 25.52
N PRO A 386 -15.28 -17.71 25.19
CA PRO A 386 -14.92 -16.32 25.37
C PRO A 386 -14.56 -16.03 26.82
N SER A 387 -13.44 -15.36 27.05
CA SER A 387 -13.05 -14.93 28.40
C SER A 387 -13.96 -13.83 28.95
N VAL A 388 -14.67 -13.16 28.06
CA VAL A 388 -15.58 -12.06 28.35
C VAL A 388 -16.87 -12.29 27.56
N VAL A 389 -18.01 -12.27 28.25
CA VAL A 389 -19.34 -12.38 27.63
C VAL A 389 -20.08 -11.05 27.80
N LEU A 390 -20.37 -10.38 26.69
CA LEU A 390 -21.16 -9.16 26.68
C LEU A 390 -22.63 -9.45 26.30
N PRO A 391 -23.60 -8.67 26.82
CA PRO A 391 -25.01 -8.87 26.49
C PRO A 391 -25.31 -8.60 25.02
N ALA A 392 -26.39 -9.19 24.51
CA ALA A 392 -26.77 -9.01 23.11
C ALA A 392 -26.99 -7.53 22.75
N TRP A 393 -26.47 -7.12 21.59
CA TRP A 393 -26.52 -5.75 21.09
C TRP A 393 -27.94 -5.41 20.58
N PRO A 394 -28.64 -4.42 21.17
CA PRO A 394 -29.98 -4.04 20.72
C PRO A 394 -29.97 -3.40 19.32
N ARG A 395 -30.91 -3.80 18.46
CA ARG A 395 -31.01 -3.25 17.09
C ARG A 395 -31.14 -1.72 17.11
N GLY A 396 -30.39 -1.06 16.24
CA GLY A 396 -30.41 0.40 16.08
C GLY A 396 -29.70 1.18 17.19
N MET A 397 -29.15 0.51 18.20
CA MET A 397 -28.41 1.16 19.29
C MET A 397 -26.97 1.49 18.87
N SER A 398 -26.53 2.71 19.19
CA SER A 398 -25.13 3.13 19.04
C SER A 398 -24.25 2.62 20.19
N GLU A 399 -22.93 2.76 20.04
CA GLU A 399 -21.88 2.24 20.94
C GLU A 399 -22.02 2.76 22.38
N THR A 400 -22.07 4.08 22.59
CA THR A 400 -22.16 4.67 23.93
C THR A 400 -23.41 4.25 24.73
N PRO A 401 -24.65 4.25 24.19
CA PRO A 401 -25.80 3.70 24.91
C PRO A 401 -25.68 2.21 25.20
N TYR A 402 -25.09 1.42 24.30
CA TYR A 402 -24.84 0.01 24.53
C TYR A 402 -23.88 -0.20 25.70
N ASN A 403 -22.74 0.52 25.70
CA ASN A 403 -21.75 0.43 26.75
C ASN A 403 -22.35 0.74 28.13
N LYS A 404 -23.19 1.79 28.23
CA LYS A 404 -23.92 2.11 29.48
C LYS A 404 -24.90 1.03 29.93
N LYS A 405 -25.54 0.32 28.99
CA LYS A 405 -26.50 -0.75 29.30
C LYS A 405 -25.79 -2.02 29.78
N THR A 406 -24.65 -2.36 29.18
CA THR A 406 -23.85 -3.54 29.52
C THR A 406 -23.55 -3.62 31.02
N VAL A 407 -23.19 -2.48 31.61
CA VAL A 407 -22.80 -2.36 33.02
C VAL A 407 -23.94 -2.68 33.98
N ARG A 408 -25.20 -2.42 33.57
CA ARG A 408 -26.38 -2.79 34.37
C ARG A 408 -26.68 -4.28 34.35
N THR A 409 -26.13 -5.00 33.38
CA THR A 409 -26.45 -6.41 33.11
C THR A 409 -25.37 -7.35 33.64
N VAL A 410 -24.09 -6.95 33.54
CA VAL A 410 -22.92 -7.76 33.94
C VAL A 410 -22.55 -7.55 35.43
N GLY A 411 -23.27 -6.68 36.14
CA GLY A 411 -22.97 -6.32 37.54
C GLY A 411 -22.00 -5.14 37.63
N TRP A 412 -22.34 -4.16 38.46
CA TRP A 412 -21.61 -2.88 38.61
C TRP A 412 -20.31 -3.01 39.43
N GLU A 413 -20.12 -4.13 40.11
CA GLU A 413 -19.08 -4.30 41.13
C GLU A 413 -17.73 -4.75 40.56
N ASP A 414 -17.74 -5.52 39.48
CA ASP A 414 -16.53 -6.20 38.99
C ASP A 414 -15.82 -5.47 37.83
N TRP A 415 -16.50 -4.55 37.13
CA TRP A 415 -15.97 -3.90 35.92
C TRP A 415 -16.01 -2.37 36.02
N VAL A 416 -15.00 -1.70 35.46
CA VAL A 416 -14.90 -0.24 35.39
C VAL A 416 -15.21 0.25 33.99
N VAL A 417 -16.11 1.23 33.89
CA VAL A 417 -16.57 1.83 32.62
C VAL A 417 -15.70 3.01 32.24
N LEU A 418 -15.04 2.91 31.10
CA LEU A 418 -14.07 3.89 30.62
C LEU A 418 -14.41 4.42 29.22
N ASP A 419 -15.56 4.01 28.65
CA ASP A 419 -16.15 4.61 27.44
C ASP A 419 -16.16 6.15 27.51
N CYS A 420 -15.59 6.78 26.49
CA CYS A 420 -15.38 8.22 26.37
C CYS A 420 -14.51 8.84 27.49
N LYS A 421 -13.77 8.04 28.28
CA LYS A 421 -12.87 8.52 29.35
C LYS A 421 -11.43 8.53 28.87
N THR A 422 -11.08 9.61 28.17
CA THR A 422 -9.74 9.75 27.58
C THR A 422 -8.69 10.20 28.58
N ILE A 423 -7.42 9.96 28.24
CA ILE A 423 -6.24 10.56 28.86
C ILE A 423 -5.53 11.47 27.85
N PRO A 424 -4.77 12.49 28.30
CA PRO A 424 -3.95 13.29 27.40
C PRO A 424 -2.90 12.43 26.69
N ASN A 425 -2.72 12.66 25.39
CA ASN A 425 -1.66 12.02 24.61
C ASN A 425 -0.29 12.59 25.05
N PRO A 426 0.65 11.77 25.57
CA PRO A 426 1.97 12.24 25.99
C PRO A 426 2.79 12.87 24.87
N ALA A 427 2.62 12.41 23.63
CA ALA A 427 3.34 12.93 22.46
C ALA A 427 2.74 14.22 21.91
N LYS A 428 1.44 14.45 22.13
CA LYS A 428 0.72 15.65 21.68
C LYS A 428 -0.38 16.02 22.67
N PRO A 429 -0.10 16.83 23.70
CA PRO A 429 -1.03 17.08 24.81
C PRO A 429 -2.38 17.69 24.43
N SER A 430 -2.51 18.30 23.24
CA SER A 430 -3.79 18.76 22.70
C SER A 430 -4.75 17.63 22.33
N ASP A 431 -4.21 16.43 22.13
CA ASP A 431 -4.96 15.26 21.67
C ASP A 431 -5.30 14.36 22.86
N GLN A 432 -6.39 13.62 22.72
CA GLN A 432 -6.95 12.76 23.76
C GLN A 432 -6.97 11.31 23.27
N ILE A 433 -6.61 10.37 24.13
CA ILE A 433 -6.54 8.94 23.83
C ILE A 433 -7.50 8.19 24.74
N GLU A 434 -8.35 7.37 24.13
CA GLU A 434 -9.16 6.39 24.84
C GLU A 434 -8.39 5.07 24.92
N ILE A 435 -8.21 4.55 26.14
CA ILE A 435 -7.42 3.33 26.38
C ILE A 435 -8.27 2.06 26.21
N CYS A 436 -9.48 2.07 26.75
CA CYS A 436 -10.43 0.95 26.67
C CYS A 436 -11.84 1.43 27.01
N ASP A 437 -12.86 0.71 26.57
CA ASP A 437 -14.25 0.94 26.96
C ASP A 437 -14.56 0.36 28.35
N PHE A 438 -13.97 -0.81 28.64
CA PHE A 438 -14.07 -1.45 29.95
C PHE A 438 -12.72 -1.96 30.45
N LEU A 439 -12.55 -1.91 31.76
CA LEU A 439 -11.52 -2.63 32.50
C LEU A 439 -12.20 -3.67 33.39
N THR A 440 -11.93 -4.95 33.14
CA THR A 440 -12.48 -6.07 33.92
C THR A 440 -11.74 -6.26 35.24
N GLN A 441 -12.25 -7.14 36.11
CA GLN A 441 -11.67 -7.41 37.43
C GLN A 441 -10.23 -7.94 37.39
N ASP A 442 -9.86 -8.67 36.33
CA ASP A 442 -8.52 -9.23 36.13
C ASP A 442 -7.59 -8.32 35.31
N ASP A 443 -7.93 -7.03 35.23
CA ASP A 443 -7.21 -6.00 34.49
C ASP A 443 -7.17 -6.18 32.97
N THR A 444 -8.11 -6.96 32.41
CA THR A 444 -8.26 -7.05 30.96
C THR A 444 -8.89 -5.80 30.40
N LEU A 445 -8.22 -5.21 29.41
CA LEU A 445 -8.74 -4.09 28.61
C LEU A 445 -9.75 -4.63 27.59
N VAL A 446 -10.95 -4.07 27.55
CA VAL A 446 -11.98 -4.44 26.56
C VAL A 446 -12.28 -3.22 25.70
N LEU A 447 -12.16 -3.39 24.38
CA LEU A 447 -12.58 -2.39 23.39
C LEU A 447 -13.80 -2.93 22.64
N VAL A 448 -14.86 -2.13 22.60
CA VAL A 448 -16.16 -2.48 22.01
C VAL A 448 -16.35 -1.73 20.71
N LYS A 449 -16.77 -2.45 19.65
CA LYS A 449 -17.05 -1.82 18.36
C LYS A 449 -18.27 -2.38 17.66
N GLN A 450 -19.11 -1.48 17.15
CA GLN A 450 -20.05 -1.83 16.08
C GLN A 450 -19.40 -1.62 14.70
N ALA A 451 -19.08 -2.72 14.01
CA ALA A 451 -18.40 -2.70 12.73
C ALA A 451 -19.37 -2.78 11.55
N ARG A 452 -19.15 -1.93 10.52
CA ARG A 452 -19.89 -1.93 9.25
C ARG A 452 -19.04 -2.39 8.04
N GLY A 453 -17.75 -2.59 8.24
CA GLY A 453 -16.77 -2.84 7.20
C GLY A 453 -15.35 -2.80 7.75
N SER A 454 -14.36 -3.03 6.89
CA SER A 454 -12.95 -3.13 7.29
C SER A 454 -12.42 -1.85 7.95
N GLY A 455 -12.80 -0.66 7.48
CA GLY A 455 -12.30 0.61 8.03
C GLY A 455 -12.64 0.81 9.51
N ALA A 456 -13.82 0.38 9.96
CA ALA A 456 -14.20 0.43 11.37
C ALA A 456 -13.36 -0.53 12.22
N LEU A 457 -13.03 -1.70 11.67
CA LEU A 457 -12.18 -2.69 12.33
C LEU A 457 -10.71 -2.24 12.36
N SER A 458 -10.17 -1.71 11.27
CA SER A 458 -8.81 -1.16 11.23
C SER A 458 -8.64 -0.02 12.23
N HIS A 459 -9.68 0.83 12.41
CA HIS A 459 -9.67 1.85 13.45
C HIS A 459 -9.60 1.24 14.85
N LEU A 460 -10.43 0.24 15.15
CA LEU A 460 -10.43 -0.49 16.42
C LEU A 460 -9.06 -1.14 16.71
N TYR A 461 -8.47 -1.79 15.71
CA TYR A 461 -7.16 -2.45 15.85
C TYR A 461 -6.04 -1.44 16.13
N ASN A 462 -6.07 -0.29 15.44
CA ASN A 462 -5.13 0.79 15.72
C ASN A 462 -5.34 1.41 17.10
N GLN A 463 -6.59 1.56 17.58
CA GLN A 463 -6.88 1.98 18.95
C GLN A 463 -6.25 1.02 19.96
N ALA A 464 -6.41 -0.29 19.79
CA ALA A 464 -5.81 -1.31 20.65
C ALA A 464 -4.27 -1.20 20.70
N ARG A 465 -3.65 -1.05 19.53
CA ARG A 465 -2.19 -0.87 19.42
C ARG A 465 -1.72 0.40 20.14
N VAL A 466 -2.35 1.54 19.87
CA VAL A 466 -2.00 2.83 20.46
C VAL A 466 -2.19 2.82 21.98
N ALA A 467 -3.27 2.21 22.48
CA ALA A 467 -3.53 2.09 23.91
C ALA A 467 -2.39 1.36 24.62
N VAL A 468 -1.96 0.22 24.09
CA VAL A 468 -0.87 -0.56 24.69
C VAL A 468 0.49 0.13 24.55
N GLU A 469 0.79 0.72 23.39
CA GLU A 469 2.03 1.48 23.18
C GLU A 469 2.16 2.63 24.18
N VAL A 470 1.11 3.42 24.34
CA VAL A 470 1.10 4.57 25.25
C VAL A 470 1.29 4.15 26.72
N LEU A 471 0.64 3.07 27.14
CA LEU A 471 0.81 2.53 28.50
C LEU A 471 2.22 1.94 28.70
N TYR A 472 2.79 1.31 27.68
CA TYR A 472 4.14 0.74 27.74
C TYR A 472 5.21 1.84 27.83
N ASP A 473 5.12 2.84 26.95
CA ASP A 473 6.18 3.82 26.73
C ASP A 473 6.12 5.01 27.71
N SER A 474 4.98 5.29 28.35
CA SER A 474 4.80 6.49 29.18
C SER A 474 4.30 6.22 30.60
N ALA A 475 5.16 6.49 31.58
CA ALA A 475 4.78 6.49 33.00
C ALA A 475 3.70 7.52 33.33
N VAL A 476 3.72 8.67 32.65
CA VAL A 476 2.68 9.72 32.82
C VAL A 476 1.33 9.22 32.31
N ALA A 477 1.31 8.51 31.18
CA ALA A 477 0.08 7.90 30.69
C ALA A 477 -0.47 6.85 31.66
N ARG A 478 0.40 6.00 32.23
CA ARG A 478 0.00 5.03 33.27
C ARG A 478 -0.62 5.72 34.48
N ALA A 479 0.01 6.77 35.00
CA ALA A 479 -0.54 7.54 36.13
C ALA A 479 -1.90 8.18 35.79
N ASN A 480 -2.03 8.79 34.60
CA ASN A 480 -3.28 9.36 34.15
C ASN A 480 -4.38 8.30 33.99
N PHE A 481 -4.03 7.13 33.46
CA PHE A 481 -4.96 6.02 33.31
C PHE A 481 -5.41 5.45 34.66
N ALA A 482 -4.47 5.19 35.57
CA ALA A 482 -4.76 4.77 36.95
C ALA A 482 -5.68 5.76 37.67
N GLN A 483 -5.44 7.07 37.50
CA GLN A 483 -6.31 8.11 38.03
C GLN A 483 -7.70 8.06 37.40
N ARG A 484 -7.81 7.79 36.09
CA ARG A 484 -9.09 7.67 35.38
C ARG A 484 -9.90 6.48 35.88
N VAL A 485 -9.23 5.34 36.09
CA VAL A 485 -9.82 4.13 36.68
C VAL A 485 -10.32 4.38 38.10
N ARG A 486 -9.51 5.05 38.93
CA ARG A 486 -9.90 5.40 40.31
C ARG A 486 -11.14 6.29 40.34
N VAL A 487 -11.20 7.31 39.49
CA VAL A 487 -12.36 8.22 39.41
C VAL A 487 -13.59 7.49 38.85
N ALA A 488 -13.44 6.69 37.79
CA ALA A 488 -14.55 5.99 37.17
C ALA A 488 -15.13 4.86 38.04
N SER A 489 -14.37 4.37 39.01
CA SER A 489 -14.79 3.33 39.95
C SER A 489 -15.23 3.87 41.32
N ASP A 490 -15.33 5.20 41.49
CA ASP A 490 -15.58 5.87 42.77
C ASP A 490 -14.59 5.43 43.89
N GLY A 491 -13.33 5.21 43.49
CA GLY A 491 -12.25 4.78 44.39
C GLY A 491 -12.20 3.28 44.69
N ARG A 492 -13.14 2.47 44.18
CA ARG A 492 -13.16 1.01 44.42
C ARG A 492 -12.00 0.27 43.74
N ARG A 493 -11.50 0.78 42.61
CA ARG A 493 -10.38 0.18 41.87
C ARG A 493 -9.19 1.15 41.86
N THR A 494 -8.01 0.63 42.19
CA THR A 494 -6.74 1.35 42.07
C THR A 494 -5.76 0.46 41.32
N LEU A 495 -5.10 1.02 40.30
CA LEU A 495 -4.05 0.34 39.54
C LEU A 495 -2.66 0.70 40.11
N PRO A 496 -1.68 -0.21 40.00
CA PRO A 496 -0.30 0.10 40.39
C PRO A 496 0.34 1.11 39.41
N ASP A 497 1.35 1.85 39.88
CA ASP A 497 2.03 2.90 39.09
C ASP A 497 2.78 2.35 37.86
N ASP A 498 3.20 1.09 37.93
CA ASP A 498 3.86 0.34 36.85
C ASP A 498 2.89 -0.55 36.06
N PHE A 499 1.59 -0.27 36.13
CA PHE A 499 0.57 -1.03 35.42
C PHE A 499 0.87 -1.21 33.93
N LEU A 500 0.97 -2.47 33.50
CA LEU A 500 1.03 -2.87 32.10
C LEU A 500 -0.08 -3.92 31.85
N PRO A 501 -0.91 -3.73 30.81
CA PRO A 501 -1.96 -4.70 30.51
C PRO A 501 -1.34 -6.02 30.06
N LYS A 502 -1.84 -7.13 30.57
CA LYS A 502 -1.43 -8.47 30.11
C LYS A 502 -2.35 -9.04 29.04
N ARG A 503 -3.58 -8.51 28.96
CA ARG A 503 -4.64 -9.04 28.11
C ARG A 503 -5.51 -7.91 27.56
N LEU A 504 -5.89 -8.04 26.30
CA LEU A 504 -6.80 -7.14 25.60
C LEU A 504 -7.83 -7.95 24.83
N VAL A 505 -9.10 -7.56 24.95
CA VAL A 505 -10.25 -8.17 24.26
C VAL A 505 -10.85 -7.17 23.29
N LEU A 506 -11.02 -7.58 22.04
CA LEU A 506 -11.80 -6.86 21.03
C LEU A 506 -13.20 -7.46 20.96
N ALA A 507 -14.18 -6.73 21.44
CA ALA A 507 -15.58 -7.14 21.47
C ALA A 507 -16.34 -6.48 20.30
N ILE A 508 -16.67 -7.27 19.28
CA ILE A 508 -17.14 -6.75 17.99
C ILE A 508 -18.57 -7.20 17.72
N HIS A 509 -19.43 -6.23 17.40
CA HIS A 509 -20.76 -6.47 16.84
C HIS A 509 -20.76 -6.14 15.33
N LEU A 510 -21.05 -7.13 14.48
CA LEU A 510 -21.23 -6.91 13.05
C LEU A 510 -22.61 -6.32 12.80
N LYS A 511 -22.68 -5.13 12.17
CA LYS A 511 -23.97 -4.46 11.89
C LYS A 511 -24.89 -5.27 10.96
N THR A 512 -24.33 -6.19 10.18
CA THR A 512 -25.10 -7.14 9.35
C THR A 512 -25.96 -8.09 10.19
N GLY A 513 -25.66 -8.22 11.50
CA GLY A 513 -26.27 -9.20 12.39
C GLY A 513 -25.70 -10.61 12.24
N ALA A 514 -24.68 -10.79 11.38
CA ALA A 514 -23.98 -12.05 11.23
C ALA A 514 -23.15 -12.38 12.48
N GLU A 515 -22.95 -13.66 12.72
CA GLU A 515 -22.03 -14.14 13.75
C GLU A 515 -20.58 -13.79 13.39
N LEU A 516 -19.81 -13.35 14.39
CA LEU A 516 -18.41 -13.04 14.20
C LEU A 516 -17.56 -14.32 14.32
N THR A 517 -17.16 -14.84 13.18
CA THR A 517 -16.19 -15.94 13.03
C THR A 517 -14.93 -15.44 12.31
N PRO A 518 -13.81 -16.20 12.35
CA PRO A 518 -12.64 -15.93 11.51
C PRO A 518 -13.02 -15.71 10.03
N ASP A 519 -13.93 -16.52 9.49
CA ASP A 519 -14.38 -16.43 8.09
C ASP A 519 -15.30 -15.24 7.81
N SER A 520 -16.01 -14.74 8.84
CA SER A 520 -16.87 -13.55 8.71
C SER A 520 -16.08 -12.23 8.68
N LEU A 521 -14.81 -12.24 9.12
CA LEU A 521 -13.93 -11.09 9.06
C LEU A 521 -13.54 -10.80 7.61
N PHE A 522 -13.64 -9.54 7.20
CA PHE A 522 -13.19 -9.08 5.88
C PHE A 522 -11.69 -9.38 5.69
N GLY A 523 -11.26 -9.75 4.47
CA GLY A 523 -9.89 -10.23 4.21
C GLY A 523 -8.78 -9.30 4.76
N PHE A 524 -8.90 -7.99 4.54
CA PHE A 524 -7.94 -7.01 5.08
C PHE A 524 -7.98 -6.86 6.61
N SER A 525 -9.15 -7.08 7.22
CA SER A 525 -9.28 -7.07 8.68
C SER A 525 -8.58 -8.28 9.31
N GLN A 526 -8.57 -9.44 8.66
CA GLN A 526 -7.81 -10.61 9.14
C GLN A 526 -6.30 -10.32 9.17
N ILE A 527 -5.75 -9.75 8.08
CA ILE A 527 -4.34 -9.36 7.98
C ILE A 527 -3.98 -8.34 9.07
N THR A 528 -4.77 -7.27 9.19
CA THR A 528 -4.51 -6.20 10.16
C THR A 528 -4.64 -6.70 11.61
N LEU A 529 -5.57 -7.62 11.86
CA LEU A 529 -5.77 -8.24 13.17
C LEU A 529 -4.56 -9.10 13.56
N ALA A 530 -4.06 -9.94 12.66
CA ALA A 530 -2.86 -10.75 12.92
C ALA A 530 -1.63 -9.87 13.22
N GLN A 531 -1.43 -8.79 12.45
CA GLN A 531 -0.36 -7.81 12.73
C GLN A 531 -0.50 -7.17 14.12
N THR A 532 -1.73 -6.78 14.48
CA THR A 532 -2.04 -6.18 15.79
C THR A 532 -1.75 -7.17 16.92
N ALA A 533 -2.15 -8.43 16.76
CA ALA A 533 -1.85 -9.49 17.72
C ALA A 533 -0.33 -9.65 17.93
N LYS A 534 0.45 -9.72 16.84
CA LYS A 534 1.91 -9.83 16.89
C LYS A 534 2.56 -8.63 17.59
N ALA A 535 2.12 -7.41 17.28
CA ALA A 535 2.65 -6.19 17.88
C ALA A 535 2.36 -6.08 19.39
N LEU A 536 1.19 -6.57 19.82
CA LEU A 536 0.79 -6.66 21.22
C LEU A 536 1.57 -7.76 21.96
N ALA A 537 1.73 -8.93 21.34
CA ALA A 537 2.47 -10.06 21.90
C ALA A 537 3.95 -9.71 22.13
N ALA A 538 4.57 -8.91 21.25
CA ALA A 538 5.93 -8.40 21.44
C ALA A 538 6.10 -7.53 22.70
N ARG A 539 5.00 -6.99 23.24
CA ARG A 539 4.95 -6.23 24.50
C ARG A 539 4.37 -7.05 25.66
N GLY A 540 4.22 -8.37 25.49
CA GLY A 540 3.70 -9.28 26.51
C GLY A 540 2.18 -9.22 26.70
N VAL A 541 1.43 -8.66 25.74
CA VAL A 541 -0.03 -8.53 25.80
C VAL A 541 -0.71 -9.56 24.91
N SER A 542 -1.54 -10.44 25.47
CA SER A 542 -2.34 -11.39 24.68
C SER A 542 -3.61 -10.72 24.13
N LEU A 543 -3.89 -10.92 22.85
CA LEU A 543 -5.09 -10.43 22.18
C LEU A 543 -6.14 -11.53 22.03
N GLU A 544 -7.40 -11.21 22.31
CA GLU A 544 -8.56 -12.07 22.07
C GLU A 544 -9.66 -11.30 21.32
N VAL A 545 -10.40 -11.99 20.45
CA VAL A 545 -11.55 -11.45 19.72
C VAL A 545 -12.82 -12.16 20.15
N VAL A 546 -13.84 -11.39 20.49
CA VAL A 546 -15.15 -11.89 20.93
C VAL A 546 -16.26 -11.27 20.09
N GLY A 547 -17.17 -12.11 19.59
CA GLY A 547 -18.39 -11.68 18.91
C GLY A 547 -19.49 -11.26 19.88
N ILE A 548 -20.16 -10.14 19.60
CA ILE A 548 -21.37 -9.72 20.32
C ILE A 548 -22.59 -10.04 19.44
N SER A 549 -23.47 -10.91 19.94
CA SER A 549 -24.70 -11.30 19.23
C SER A 549 -25.68 -10.14 19.12
N ALA A 550 -26.52 -10.15 18.08
CA ALA A 550 -27.66 -9.24 17.99
C ALA A 550 -28.76 -9.70 18.95
N ALA A 551 -29.49 -8.77 19.58
CA ALA A 551 -30.70 -9.12 20.31
C ALA A 551 -31.76 -9.70 19.35
N GLU A 552 -32.32 -10.87 19.68
CA GLU A 552 -33.45 -11.46 18.96
C GLU A 552 -34.66 -10.51 19.03
N SER A 553 -35.39 -10.37 17.93
CA SER A 553 -36.69 -9.69 17.99
C SER A 553 -37.61 -10.55 18.83
N ALA A 554 -38.27 -9.97 19.84
CA ALA A 554 -39.46 -10.58 20.41
C ALA A 554 -40.47 -10.79 19.27
N ALA A 555 -40.53 -12.02 18.74
CA ALA A 555 -41.61 -12.44 17.88
C ALA A 555 -42.88 -12.49 18.72
N ASP A 556 -43.99 -12.05 18.12
CA ASP A 556 -45.36 -12.07 18.64
C ASP A 556 -45.61 -13.21 19.64
N GLY A 557 -45.60 -12.88 20.93
CA GLY A 557 -46.19 -13.72 21.96
C GLY A 557 -47.70 -13.70 21.75
N GLY A 558 -48.21 -14.79 21.16
CA GLY A 558 -49.60 -14.96 20.83
C GLY A 558 -50.54 -14.69 22.01
N LEU A 559 -51.52 -13.82 21.77
CA LEU A 559 -52.81 -13.86 22.44
C LEU A 559 -53.56 -15.08 21.90
N ALA A 560 -53.25 -16.25 22.46
CA ALA A 560 -54.12 -17.40 22.48
C ALA A 560 -54.43 -17.70 23.94
N ASP A 561 -55.58 -17.20 24.41
CA ASP A 561 -56.48 -17.82 25.39
C ASP A 561 -57.30 -16.75 26.14
N ALA A 562 -58.57 -16.60 25.75
CA ALA A 562 -59.71 -16.67 26.65
C ALA A 562 -61.01 -16.57 25.83
N ALA A 563 -61.89 -17.54 26.11
CA ALA A 563 -63.19 -17.80 25.50
C ALA A 563 -64.22 -16.65 25.62
#